data_AF-A0A3L7YXZ9-F1
#
_entry.id   AF-A0A3L7YXZ9-F1
#
_cell.length_a   1.000
_cell.length_b   1.000
_cell.length_c   1.000
_cell.angle_alpha   90.00
_cell.angle_beta   90.00
_cell.angle_gamma   90.00
#
_symmetry.space_group_name_H-M   'P 1'
#
loop_
_entity.id
_entity.type
_entity.pdbx_description
1 polymer ?
#
loop_
_entity_poly.entity_id
_entity_poly.type
_entity_poly.pdbx_seq_one_letter_code
_entity_poly.pdbx_strand_id
1 'polypeptide(L)'
;MMNINKSFKHDFSLIANLGAGFEDHYTRGVDIGGKLATVPNLFSAANLSSDNSPKETYKRTRNIAVFASAELGWKNMLYLTATGRTDWASQLVSNGKTPGIFYPSIGLSAIITEMASLPQFISYLKVRGSYTEVGSPISQVGITPGSITDSMSAGIINPISTYPYPDFKPERTKSYELGINARFWDGRITFDGTFYKSNTYNQTFLSSMQPPC
;
A
#
# COMPACT_ATOMS: atom_id res chain seq x y z
N MET A 1 -16.60 11.71 0.52
CA MET A 1 -15.78 12.18 -0.63
C MET A 1 -16.48 13.37 -1.24
N MET A 2 -15.74 14.40 -1.61
CA MET A 2 -16.22 15.57 -2.34
C MET A 2 -15.54 15.59 -3.70
N ASN A 3 -16.30 15.89 -4.75
CA ASN A 3 -15.80 16.00 -6.12
C ASN A 3 -16.25 17.35 -6.70
N ILE A 4 -15.36 17.97 -7.46
CA ILE A 4 -15.63 19.16 -8.25
C ILE A 4 -15.18 18.86 -9.67
N ASN A 5 -16.06 19.05 -10.64
CA ASN A 5 -15.74 19.01 -12.05
C ASN A 5 -16.18 20.34 -12.67
N LYS A 6 -15.23 21.10 -13.21
CA LYS A 6 -15.50 22.42 -13.79
C LYS A 6 -14.68 22.62 -15.05
N SER A 7 -15.35 23.01 -16.13
CA SER A 7 -14.71 23.50 -17.34
C SER A 7 -14.66 25.04 -17.32
N PHE A 8 -13.52 25.60 -17.71
CA PHE A 8 -13.30 27.03 -17.81
C PHE A 8 -13.02 27.41 -19.26
N LYS A 9 -13.79 28.36 -19.79
CA LYS A 9 -13.59 28.98 -21.11
C LYS A 9 -13.38 27.97 -22.26
N HIS A 10 -14.04 26.81 -22.23
CA HIS A 10 -13.93 25.70 -23.21
C HIS A 10 -12.55 25.06 -23.40
N ASP A 11 -11.48 25.75 -23.03
CA ASP A 11 -10.10 25.31 -23.20
C ASP A 11 -9.52 24.62 -21.96
N PHE A 12 -10.09 24.80 -20.78
CA PHE A 12 -9.56 24.21 -19.55
C PHE A 12 -10.61 23.34 -18.87
N SER A 13 -10.16 22.20 -18.35
CA SER A 13 -10.96 21.36 -17.45
C SER A 13 -10.21 21.19 -16.14
N LEU A 14 -10.95 21.21 -15.03
CA LEU A 14 -10.46 20.93 -13.70
C LEU A 14 -11.36 19.87 -13.08
N ILE A 15 -10.77 18.75 -12.69
CA ILE A 15 -11.41 17.73 -11.87
C ILE A 15 -10.64 17.67 -10.56
N ALA A 16 -11.30 17.98 -9.45
CA ALA A 16 -10.71 17.90 -8.12
C ALA A 16 -11.51 16.95 -7.24
N ASN A 17 -10.81 16.13 -6.45
CA ASN A 17 -11.40 15.23 -5.48
C ASN A 17 -10.75 15.44 -4.12
N LEU A 18 -11.55 15.36 -3.06
CA LEU A 18 -11.10 15.35 -1.69
C LEU A 18 -11.85 14.24 -0.94
N GLY A 19 -11.13 13.43 -0.19
CA GLY A 19 -11.73 12.33 0.57
C GLY A 19 -10.97 12.01 1.83
N ALA A 20 -11.66 11.34 2.74
CA ALA A 20 -11.08 10.72 3.90
C ALA A 20 -11.63 9.30 4.02
N GLY A 21 -10.86 8.40 4.61
CA GLY A 21 -11.22 7.02 4.84
C GLY A 21 -10.76 6.56 6.22
N PHE A 22 -11.47 5.57 6.75
CA PHE A 22 -11.12 4.89 7.99
C PHE A 22 -11.22 3.38 7.77
N GLU A 23 -10.20 2.67 8.20
CA GLU A 23 -10.09 1.23 8.08
C GLU A 23 -9.74 0.65 9.46
N ASP A 24 -10.46 -0.40 9.86
CA ASP A 24 -10.22 -1.16 11.10
C ASP A 24 -10.27 -2.64 10.77
N HIS A 25 -9.12 -3.28 10.82
CA HIS A 25 -8.97 -4.71 10.64
C HIS A 25 -8.70 -5.36 11.97
N TYR A 26 -9.52 -6.36 12.31
CA TYR A 26 -9.29 -7.20 13.48
C TYR A 26 -9.41 -8.67 13.10
N THR A 27 -8.55 -9.48 13.69
CA THR A 27 -8.55 -10.93 13.54
C THR A 27 -8.52 -11.55 14.93
N ARG A 28 -9.48 -12.42 15.18
CA ARG A 28 -9.52 -13.28 16.37
C ARG A 28 -9.64 -14.73 15.90
N GLY A 29 -8.76 -15.57 16.41
CA GLY A 29 -8.74 -16.99 16.13
C GLY A 29 -8.49 -17.78 17.41
N VAL A 30 -9.04 -18.98 17.47
CA VAL A 30 -8.71 -19.96 18.50
C VAL A 30 -8.32 -21.23 17.77
N ASP A 31 -7.08 -21.64 17.97
CA ASP A 31 -6.54 -22.88 17.43
C ASP A 31 -6.52 -23.93 18.53
N ILE A 32 -7.20 -25.05 18.27
CA ILE A 32 -7.25 -26.21 19.15
C ILE A 32 -6.86 -27.42 18.30
N GLY A 33 -5.74 -28.06 18.65
CA GLY A 33 -5.21 -29.20 17.91
C GLY A 33 -4.29 -30.01 18.80
N GLY A 34 -4.16 -31.30 18.49
CA GLY A 34 -3.41 -32.23 19.34
C GLY A 34 -3.54 -33.67 18.91
N LYS A 35 -2.94 -34.58 19.70
CA LYS A 35 -3.09 -36.02 19.51
C LYS A 35 -4.49 -36.46 19.96
N LEU A 36 -5.04 -37.50 19.32
CA LEU A 36 -6.30 -38.11 19.77
C LEU A 36 -6.07 -38.89 21.07
N ALA A 37 -7.00 -38.77 22.03
CA ALA A 37 -6.88 -39.35 23.36
C ALA A 37 -7.54 -40.72 23.51
N THR A 38 -8.75 -40.89 22.97
CA THR A 38 -9.57 -42.09 23.24
C THR A 38 -9.93 -42.88 21.99
N VAL A 39 -10.56 -42.24 21.00
CA VAL A 39 -11.08 -42.92 19.81
C VAL A 39 -10.21 -42.59 18.58
N PRO A 40 -9.59 -43.59 17.92
CA PRO A 40 -8.89 -43.37 16.67
C PRO A 40 -9.82 -42.82 15.58
N ASN A 41 -9.32 -41.90 14.76
CA ASN A 41 -10.04 -41.30 13.61
C ASN A 41 -11.30 -40.48 13.96
N LEU A 42 -11.49 -40.09 15.22
CA LEU A 42 -12.52 -39.13 15.64
C LEU A 42 -11.90 -37.75 15.88
N PHE A 43 -11.94 -36.89 14.86
CA PHE A 43 -11.39 -35.53 14.91
C PHE A 43 -12.37 -34.55 15.57
N SER A 44 -12.39 -34.56 16.91
CA SER A 44 -13.20 -33.64 17.72
C SER A 44 -12.34 -33.06 18.84
N ALA A 45 -12.58 -31.79 19.19
CA ALA A 45 -11.90 -31.11 20.29
C ALA A 45 -12.02 -31.88 21.63
N ALA A 46 -13.15 -32.56 21.84
CA ALA A 46 -13.41 -33.37 23.04
C ALA A 46 -12.61 -34.69 23.08
N ASN A 47 -12.03 -35.12 21.95
CA ASN A 47 -11.21 -36.33 21.84
C ASN A 47 -9.71 -36.01 21.70
N LEU A 48 -9.29 -34.77 22.00
CA LEU A 48 -7.89 -34.39 22.03
C LEU A 48 -7.27 -34.69 23.40
N SER A 49 -5.97 -35.01 23.42
CA SER A 49 -5.23 -35.15 24.67
C SER A 49 -5.08 -33.80 25.39
N SER A 50 -5.11 -33.83 26.72
CA SER A 50 -5.00 -32.64 27.60
C SER A 50 -3.66 -31.93 27.52
N ASP A 51 -2.69 -32.50 26.81
CA ASP A 51 -1.32 -31.97 26.69
C ASP A 51 -1.23 -30.75 25.77
N ASN A 52 -2.30 -30.40 25.05
CA ASN A 52 -2.34 -29.23 24.18
C ASN A 52 -3.25 -28.15 24.76
N SER A 53 -2.67 -26.99 25.04
CA SER A 53 -3.43 -25.80 25.42
C SER A 53 -3.99 -25.09 24.18
N PRO A 54 -5.23 -24.58 24.21
CA PRO A 54 -5.76 -23.71 23.17
C PRO A 54 -4.84 -22.52 22.94
N LYS A 55 -4.61 -22.17 21.68
CA LYS A 55 -3.87 -20.96 21.31
C LYS A 55 -4.87 -19.92 20.82
N GLU A 56 -4.90 -18.77 21.47
CA GLU A 56 -5.66 -17.64 20.97
C GLU A 56 -4.74 -16.73 20.14
N THR A 57 -5.24 -16.30 18.98
CA THR A 57 -4.62 -15.26 18.17
C THR A 57 -5.50 -14.02 18.20
N TYR A 58 -4.92 -12.87 18.55
CA TYR A 58 -5.55 -11.56 18.44
C TYR A 58 -4.63 -10.60 17.70
N LYS A 59 -5.14 -9.99 16.62
CA LYS A 59 -4.43 -8.96 15.86
C LYS A 59 -5.41 -7.85 15.49
N ARG A 60 -4.98 -6.59 15.61
CA ARG A 60 -5.78 -5.43 15.19
C ARG A 60 -4.91 -4.34 14.58
N THR A 61 -5.32 -3.81 13.44
CA THR A 61 -4.69 -2.67 12.78
C THR A 61 -5.76 -1.65 12.40
N ARG A 62 -5.42 -0.37 12.50
CA ARG A 62 -6.29 0.73 12.09
C ARG A 62 -5.54 1.70 11.21
N ASN A 63 -6.22 2.27 10.22
CA ASN A 63 -5.67 3.31 9.38
C ASN A 63 -6.70 4.42 9.16
N ILE A 64 -6.27 5.67 9.34
CA ILE A 64 -7.03 6.85 8.91
C ILE A 64 -6.31 7.41 7.69
N ALA A 65 -7.04 7.74 6.64
CA ALA A 65 -6.48 8.27 5.42
C ALA A 65 -7.17 9.58 5.03
N VAL A 66 -6.41 10.55 4.55
CA VAL A 66 -6.94 11.73 3.86
C VAL A 66 -6.23 11.85 2.52
N PHE A 67 -7.00 12.03 1.45
CA PHE A 67 -6.47 12.11 0.10
C PHE A 67 -7.12 13.24 -0.68
N ALA A 68 -6.33 13.86 -1.53
CA ALA A 68 -6.76 14.85 -2.50
C ALA A 68 -6.17 14.54 -3.87
N SER A 69 -6.93 14.78 -4.92
CA SER A 69 -6.45 14.75 -6.29
C SER A 69 -6.97 15.93 -7.09
N ALA A 70 -6.16 16.41 -8.02
CA ALA A 70 -6.53 17.43 -8.98
C ALA A 70 -5.99 17.04 -10.35
N GLU A 71 -6.84 17.10 -11.36
CA GLU A 71 -6.50 16.93 -12.76
C GLU A 71 -6.85 18.22 -13.50
N LEU A 72 -5.84 18.78 -14.16
CA LEU A 72 -5.93 19.95 -15.00
C LEU A 72 -5.77 19.51 -16.46
N GLY A 73 -6.83 19.64 -17.24
CA GLY A 73 -6.80 19.45 -18.69
C GLY A 73 -6.72 20.79 -19.42
N TRP A 74 -5.96 20.83 -20.51
CA TRP A 74 -5.88 21.94 -21.44
C TRP A 74 -6.17 21.47 -22.86
N LYS A 75 -7.19 22.08 -23.48
CA LYS A 75 -7.68 21.90 -24.86
C LYS A 75 -7.83 20.44 -25.27
N ASN A 76 -8.18 19.58 -24.32
CA ASN A 76 -8.23 18.13 -24.47
C ASN A 76 -6.92 17.47 -24.97
N MET A 77 -5.80 18.20 -24.96
CA MET A 77 -4.50 17.75 -25.47
C MET A 77 -3.50 17.45 -24.34
N LEU A 78 -3.46 18.27 -23.29
CA LEU A 78 -2.49 18.17 -22.20
C LEU A 78 -3.23 17.96 -20.88
N TYR A 79 -2.79 17.00 -20.08
CA TYR A 79 -3.39 16.67 -18.79
C TYR A 79 -2.29 16.58 -17.74
N LEU A 80 -2.41 17.36 -16.68
CA LEU A 80 -1.57 17.31 -15.50
C LEU A 80 -2.41 16.78 -14.33
N THR A 81 -2.02 15.64 -13.79
CA THR A 81 -2.63 15.02 -12.61
C THR A 81 -1.69 15.16 -11.43
N ALA A 82 -2.19 15.67 -10.31
CA ALA A 82 -1.48 15.69 -9.05
C ALA A 82 -2.36 15.07 -7.97
N THR A 83 -1.78 14.20 -7.16
CA THR A 83 -2.47 13.55 -6.05
C THR A 83 -1.58 13.58 -4.81
N GLY A 84 -2.19 13.69 -3.66
CA GLY A 84 -1.51 13.64 -2.37
C GLY A 84 -2.38 12.86 -1.39
N ARG A 85 -1.76 11.93 -0.68
CA ARG A 85 -2.43 11.14 0.35
C ARG A 85 -1.58 11.07 1.60
N THR A 86 -2.25 11.19 2.74
CA THR A 86 -1.66 11.00 4.06
C THR A 86 -2.38 9.85 4.76
N ASP A 87 -1.62 8.85 5.21
CA ASP A 87 -2.13 7.74 6.02
C ASP A 87 -1.57 7.81 7.46
N TRP A 88 -2.43 7.56 8.44
CA TRP A 88 -2.11 7.44 9.86
C TRP A 88 -2.41 6.01 10.31
N ALA A 89 -1.42 5.13 10.14
CA ALA A 89 -1.52 3.71 10.49
C ALA A 89 -1.12 3.47 11.95
N SER A 90 -1.95 2.72 12.70
CA SER A 90 -1.70 2.39 14.11
C SER A 90 -0.37 1.67 14.34
N GLN A 91 0.11 0.92 13.35
CA GLN A 91 1.38 0.19 13.38
C GLN A 91 2.61 1.10 13.45
N LEU A 92 2.51 2.35 12.98
CA LEU A 92 3.59 3.34 13.07
C LEU A 92 3.33 4.37 14.18
N VAL A 93 2.08 4.80 14.37
CA VAL A 93 1.71 5.78 15.42
C VAL A 93 2.06 5.27 16.82
N SER A 94 1.95 3.96 17.07
CA SER A 94 2.31 3.35 18.35
C SER A 94 3.80 2.98 18.47
N ASN A 95 4.55 2.93 17.36
CA ASN A 95 5.88 2.31 17.33
C ASN A 95 6.99 3.23 16.78
N GLY A 96 6.70 4.46 16.34
CA GLY A 96 7.70 5.37 15.77
C GLY A 96 7.36 6.85 15.92
N LYS A 97 8.31 7.72 15.60
CA LYS A 97 8.18 9.19 15.73
C LYS A 97 7.37 9.85 14.60
N THR A 98 7.03 9.10 13.55
CA THR A 98 6.38 9.63 12.35
C THR A 98 4.92 9.16 12.31
N PRO A 99 3.96 9.92 12.85
CA PRO A 99 2.58 9.45 12.98
C PRO A 99 1.81 9.41 11.65
N GLY A 100 2.25 10.16 10.62
CA GLY A 100 1.58 10.26 9.33
C GLY A 100 2.54 10.02 8.15
N ILE A 101 2.10 9.20 7.20
CA ILE A 101 2.82 8.87 5.97
C ILE A 101 2.20 9.68 4.82
N PHE A 102 2.80 10.82 4.48
CA PHE A 102 2.45 11.55 3.26
C PHE A 102 3.21 11.00 2.06
N TYR A 103 2.51 10.76 0.97
CA TYR A 103 3.10 10.38 -0.31
C TYR A 103 2.35 11.05 -1.49
N PRO A 104 3.09 11.74 -2.39
CA PRO A 104 2.53 12.38 -3.58
C PRO A 104 2.57 11.47 -4.81
N SER A 105 1.73 11.77 -5.80
CA SER A 105 1.88 11.27 -7.17
C SER A 105 1.55 12.37 -8.18
N ILE A 106 2.39 12.50 -9.19
CA ILE A 106 2.28 13.49 -10.26
C ILE A 106 2.35 12.75 -11.59
N GLY A 107 1.45 13.09 -12.50
CA GLY A 107 1.38 12.53 -13.84
C GLY A 107 1.17 13.63 -14.87
N LEU A 108 1.79 13.48 -16.03
CA LEU A 108 1.63 14.35 -17.18
C LEU A 108 1.30 13.47 -18.38
N SER A 109 0.27 13.83 -19.14
CA SER A 109 -0.02 13.16 -20.41
C SER A 109 -0.35 14.16 -21.50
N ALA A 110 0.17 13.92 -22.69
CA ALA A 110 0.05 14.78 -23.85
C ALA A 110 -0.42 13.95 -25.05
N ILE A 111 -1.46 14.42 -25.72
CA ILE A 111 -1.94 13.90 -27.00
C ILE A 111 -1.28 14.72 -28.10
N ILE A 112 -0.17 14.21 -28.63
CA ILE A 112 0.69 14.92 -29.59
C ILE A 112 -0.04 15.19 -30.90
N THR A 113 -0.95 14.32 -31.31
CA THR A 113 -1.77 14.51 -32.52
C THR A 113 -2.70 15.71 -32.45
N GLU A 114 -3.09 16.16 -31.25
CA GLU A 114 -3.90 17.37 -31.05
C GLU A 114 -3.01 18.63 -30.95
N MET A 115 -1.71 18.46 -30.74
CA MET A 115 -0.75 19.57 -30.56
C MET A 115 -0.03 19.93 -31.86
N ALA A 116 0.19 18.96 -32.74
CA ALA A 116 0.94 19.14 -33.97
C ALA A 116 0.37 18.27 -35.09
N SER A 117 0.45 18.79 -36.32
CA SER A 117 0.14 18.02 -37.53
C SER A 117 1.19 16.94 -37.74
N LEU A 118 0.85 15.69 -37.41
CA LEU A 118 1.68 14.52 -37.68
C LEU A 118 1.42 13.98 -39.10
N PRO A 119 2.34 13.15 -39.65
CA PRO A 119 2.12 12.50 -40.94
C PRO A 119 0.82 11.69 -40.97
N GLN A 120 0.15 11.63 -42.14
CA GLN A 120 -1.14 10.96 -42.32
C GLN A 120 -1.16 9.48 -41.90
N PHE A 121 -0.01 8.82 -41.87
CA PHE A 121 0.09 7.44 -41.41
C PHE A 121 -0.04 7.29 -39.88
N ILE A 122 0.13 8.37 -39.09
CA ILE A 122 -0.04 8.40 -37.63
C ILE A 122 -1.40 9.00 -37.30
N SER A 123 -2.35 8.16 -36.91
CA SER A 123 -3.72 8.57 -36.59
C SER A 123 -3.88 8.99 -35.13
N TYR A 124 -3.02 8.52 -34.23
CA TYR A 124 -3.05 8.90 -32.81
C TYR A 124 -1.66 8.77 -32.19
N LEU A 125 -1.25 9.73 -31.37
CA LEU A 125 -0.03 9.64 -30.58
C LEU A 125 -0.26 10.29 -29.22
N LYS A 126 -0.13 9.50 -28.16
CA LYS A 126 -0.17 9.95 -26.77
C LYS A 126 1.10 9.53 -26.05
N VAL A 127 1.70 10.47 -25.33
CA VAL A 127 2.81 10.22 -24.42
C VAL A 127 2.35 10.52 -23.00
N ARG A 128 2.74 9.67 -22.05
CA ARG A 128 2.47 9.84 -20.63
C ARG A 128 3.73 9.62 -19.81
N GLY A 129 3.89 10.40 -18.75
CA GLY A 129 4.92 10.21 -17.76
C GLY A 129 4.32 10.38 -16.37
N SER A 130 4.73 9.55 -15.42
CA SER A 130 4.28 9.68 -14.03
C SER A 130 5.42 9.43 -13.05
N TYR A 131 5.30 10.08 -11.90
CA TYR A 131 6.11 9.84 -10.72
C TYR A 131 5.15 9.61 -9.56
N THR A 132 5.27 8.47 -8.91
CA THR A 132 4.40 8.07 -7.81
C THR A 132 5.24 7.61 -6.64
N GLU A 133 4.90 8.09 -5.45
CA GLU A 133 5.41 7.54 -4.21
C GLU A 133 4.27 6.81 -3.49
N VAL A 134 4.58 5.65 -2.91
CA VAL A 134 3.66 4.89 -2.07
C VAL A 134 4.36 4.62 -0.75
N GLY A 135 3.68 4.94 0.35
CA GLY A 135 4.18 4.67 1.70
C GLY A 135 3.39 3.56 2.37
N SER A 136 4.08 2.59 2.95
CA SER A 136 3.47 1.48 3.70
C SER A 136 3.95 1.50 5.15
N PRO A 137 3.06 1.22 6.14
CA PRO A 137 3.50 0.96 7.50
C PRO A 137 4.32 -0.33 7.59
N ILE A 138 5.02 -0.49 8.71
CA ILE A 138 5.69 -1.75 9.05
C ILE A 138 4.68 -2.89 9.11
N SER A 139 5.06 -4.09 8.67
CA SER A 139 4.17 -5.25 8.63
C SER A 139 3.88 -5.87 10.00
N GLN A 140 4.65 -5.52 11.03
CA GLN A 140 4.49 -6.05 12.38
C GLN A 140 3.43 -5.29 13.19
N VAL A 141 2.80 -6.01 14.13
CA VAL A 141 1.74 -5.52 15.03
C VAL A 141 2.13 -5.95 16.44
N GLY A 142 1.84 -5.12 17.45
CA GLY A 142 2.04 -5.48 18.86
C GLY A 142 3.48 -5.39 19.37
N ILE A 143 4.38 -4.81 18.60
CA ILE A 143 5.79 -4.60 18.98
C ILE A 143 6.02 -3.27 19.71
N THR A 144 5.02 -2.76 20.43
CA THR A 144 5.19 -1.56 21.24
C THR A 144 6.04 -1.91 22.46
N PRO A 145 7.14 -1.19 22.73
CA PRO A 145 7.93 -1.42 23.93
C PRO A 145 7.04 -1.39 25.18
N GLY A 146 7.02 -2.50 25.94
CA GLY A 146 6.18 -2.66 27.14
C GLY A 146 4.81 -3.33 26.94
N SER A 147 4.40 -3.63 25.70
CA SER A 147 3.18 -4.43 25.41
C SER A 147 3.46 -5.88 25.04
N ILE A 148 4.69 -6.35 25.26
CA ILE A 148 5.12 -7.71 24.92
C ILE A 148 4.44 -8.71 25.85
N THR A 149 3.47 -9.44 25.33
CA THR A 149 2.97 -10.67 25.97
C THR A 149 3.82 -11.82 25.49
N ASP A 150 4.68 -12.35 26.37
CA ASP A 150 5.46 -13.54 26.06
C ASP A 150 4.54 -14.74 25.83
N SER A 151 4.83 -15.51 24.78
CA SER A 151 4.10 -16.74 24.53
C SER A 151 4.43 -17.75 25.61
N MET A 152 3.42 -18.33 26.28
CA MET A 152 3.62 -19.38 27.27
C MET A 152 3.29 -20.73 26.65
N SER A 153 4.18 -21.71 26.82
CA SER A 153 3.96 -23.09 26.40
C SER A 153 4.25 -24.01 27.57
N ALA A 154 3.26 -24.83 27.97
CA ALA A 154 3.38 -25.78 29.08
C ALA A 154 3.88 -25.16 30.41
N GLY A 155 3.46 -23.92 30.71
CA GLY A 155 3.85 -23.21 31.93
C GLY A 155 5.24 -22.56 31.90
N ILE A 156 5.94 -22.63 30.76
CA ILE A 156 7.23 -21.97 30.54
C ILE A 156 7.01 -20.77 29.62
N ILE A 157 7.55 -19.62 30.04
CA ILE A 157 7.59 -18.40 29.23
C ILE A 157 8.61 -18.61 28.10
N ASN A 158 8.15 -18.52 26.85
CA ASN A 158 9.02 -18.41 25.69
C ASN A 158 9.22 -16.91 25.42
N PRO A 159 10.38 -16.34 25.79
CA PRO A 159 10.62 -14.91 25.63
C PRO A 159 10.64 -14.54 24.14
N ILE A 160 10.09 -13.37 23.82
CA ILE A 160 10.14 -12.84 22.46
C ILE A 160 11.61 -12.62 22.04
N SER A 161 12.04 -13.29 20.99
CA SER A 161 13.41 -13.19 20.43
C SER A 161 13.63 -11.95 19.55
N THR A 162 12.61 -11.11 19.40
CA THR A 162 12.61 -9.93 18.53
C THR A 162 12.50 -8.67 19.37
N TYR A 163 13.56 -7.85 19.38
CA TYR A 163 13.54 -6.57 20.07
C TYR A 163 12.98 -5.47 19.14
N PRO A 164 11.98 -4.68 19.57
CA PRO A 164 11.42 -3.62 18.75
C PRO A 164 12.42 -2.48 18.54
N TYR A 165 12.67 -2.11 17.29
CA TYR A 165 13.49 -0.95 16.97
C TYR A 165 12.72 0.34 17.31
N PRO A 166 13.29 1.27 18.11
CA PRO A 166 12.52 2.41 18.62
C PRO A 166 12.20 3.51 17.59
N ASP A 167 12.80 3.48 16.39
CA ASP A 167 12.61 4.50 15.34
C ASP A 167 12.22 3.87 14.00
N PHE A 168 11.06 3.20 13.98
CA PHE A 168 10.51 2.64 12.74
C PHE A 168 10.18 3.74 11.73
N LYS A 169 10.64 3.56 10.50
CA LYS A 169 10.31 4.41 9.35
C LYS A 169 9.34 3.68 8.43
N PRO A 170 8.40 4.39 7.78
CA PRO A 170 7.57 3.78 6.76
C PRO A 170 8.43 3.33 5.58
N GLU A 171 8.07 2.17 5.04
CA GLU A 171 8.61 1.69 3.76
C GLU A 171 8.07 2.60 2.65
N ARG A 172 8.94 3.04 1.74
CA ARG A 172 8.59 3.98 0.68
C ARG A 172 9.01 3.42 -0.67
N THR A 173 8.04 3.19 -1.55
CA THR A 173 8.29 2.78 -2.93
C THR A 173 8.12 3.99 -3.84
N LYS A 174 9.18 4.32 -4.59
CA LYS A 174 9.19 5.40 -5.58
C LYS A 174 9.20 4.78 -6.97
N SER A 175 8.19 5.14 -7.76
CA SER A 175 7.97 4.59 -9.10
C SER A 175 7.95 5.70 -10.14
N TYR A 176 8.66 5.47 -11.24
CA TYR A 176 8.65 6.29 -12.44
C TYR A 176 8.08 5.47 -13.59
N GLU A 177 7.15 6.04 -14.34
CA GLU A 177 6.59 5.40 -15.53
C GLU A 177 6.64 6.35 -16.71
N LEU A 178 6.95 5.80 -17.88
CA LEU A 178 6.92 6.48 -19.17
C LEU A 178 6.17 5.57 -20.14
N GLY A 179 5.07 6.06 -20.69
CA GLY A 179 4.23 5.34 -21.62
C GLY A 179 4.05 6.08 -22.94
N ILE A 180 3.94 5.32 -24.01
CA ILE A 180 3.63 5.79 -25.36
C ILE A 180 2.52 4.94 -25.94
N ASN A 181 1.52 5.59 -26.52
CA ASN A 181 0.45 4.95 -27.26
C ASN A 181 0.40 5.58 -28.65
N ALA A 182 0.65 4.79 -29.68
CA ALA A 182 0.63 5.22 -31.07
C ALA A 182 -0.33 4.35 -31.88
N ARG A 183 -1.11 4.96 -32.78
CA ARG A 183 -1.99 4.27 -33.73
C ARG A 183 -1.67 4.72 -35.14
N PHE A 184 -1.61 3.76 -36.05
CA PHE A 184 -1.24 3.98 -37.44
C PHE A 184 -2.32 3.47 -38.40
N TRP A 185 -2.45 4.11 -39.56
CA TRP A 185 -3.41 3.79 -40.63
C TRP A 185 -4.85 3.57 -40.12
N ASP A 186 -5.41 4.59 -39.49
CA ASP A 186 -6.76 4.61 -38.89
C ASP A 186 -6.95 3.51 -37.84
N GLY A 187 -5.89 3.22 -37.09
CA GLY A 187 -5.90 2.24 -36.02
C GLY A 187 -5.71 0.79 -36.46
N ARG A 188 -5.39 0.53 -37.74
CA ARG A 188 -5.04 -0.82 -38.22
C ARG A 188 -3.84 -1.42 -37.50
N ILE A 189 -2.90 -0.57 -37.07
CA ILE A 189 -1.77 -0.97 -36.23
C ILE A 189 -1.76 -0.10 -34.99
N THR A 190 -1.78 -0.72 -33.82
CA THR A 190 -1.69 -0.04 -32.52
C THR A 190 -0.44 -0.50 -31.80
N PHE A 191 0.35 0.46 -31.34
CA PHE A 191 1.52 0.24 -30.49
C PHE A 191 1.27 0.87 -29.13
N ASP A 192 1.42 0.07 -28.08
CA ASP A 192 1.42 0.54 -26.69
C ASP A 192 2.69 0.02 -26.02
N GLY A 193 3.48 0.95 -25.49
CA GLY A 193 4.70 0.65 -24.76
C GLY A 193 4.71 1.40 -23.46
N THR A 194 5.05 0.73 -22.37
CA THR A 194 5.23 1.36 -21.06
C THR A 194 6.54 0.87 -20.44
N PHE A 195 7.40 1.81 -20.07
CA PHE A 195 8.60 1.57 -19.29
C PHE A 195 8.35 2.01 -17.85
N TYR A 196 8.67 1.16 -16.89
CA TYR A 196 8.51 1.45 -15.48
C TYR A 196 9.80 1.14 -14.71
N LYS A 197 10.08 1.94 -13.68
CA LYS A 197 11.15 1.70 -12.72
C LYS A 197 10.65 1.98 -11.32
N SER A 198 10.77 1.00 -10.44
CA SER A 198 10.32 1.12 -9.05
C SER A 198 11.45 0.76 -8.09
N ASN A 199 11.69 1.63 -7.11
CA ASN A 199 12.70 1.44 -6.08
C ASN A 199 12.04 1.55 -4.70
N THR A 200 12.24 0.56 -3.84
CA THR A 200 11.72 0.57 -2.47
C THR A 200 12.83 0.90 -1.48
N TYR A 201 12.53 1.80 -0.55
CA TYR A 201 13.43 2.32 0.47
C TYR A 201 12.89 2.03 1.86
N ASN A 202 13.77 1.92 2.86
CA ASN A 202 13.42 1.62 4.25
C ASN A 202 12.61 0.33 4.42
N GLN A 203 12.95 -0.70 3.64
CA GLN A 203 12.31 -2.00 3.78
C GLN A 203 12.55 -2.55 5.18
N THR A 204 11.49 -3.05 5.81
CA THR A 204 11.60 -3.63 7.15
C THR A 204 11.97 -5.10 7.01
N PHE A 205 13.15 -5.47 7.53
CA PHE A 205 13.62 -6.86 7.59
C PHE A 205 14.09 -7.20 9.00
N LEU A 206 13.99 -8.49 9.35
CA LEU A 206 14.56 -8.99 10.59
C LEU A 206 16.09 -9.04 10.46
N SER A 207 16.79 -8.42 11.41
CA SER A 207 18.25 -8.48 11.50
C SER A 207 18.66 -9.19 12.78
N SER A 208 19.67 -10.05 12.70
CA SER A 208 20.26 -10.67 13.88
C SER A 208 21.04 -9.61 14.67
N MET A 209 20.65 -9.36 15.92
CA MET A 209 21.50 -8.59 16.83
C MET A 209 22.72 -9.43 17.19
N GLN A 210 23.90 -8.87 16.99
CA GLN A 210 25.15 -9.48 17.45
C GLN A 210 25.12 -9.50 18.99
N PRO A 211 25.49 -10.61 19.66
CA PRO A 211 25.46 -10.67 21.11
C PRO A 211 26.33 -9.56 21.70
N PRO A 212 25.91 -8.92 22.81
CA PRO A 212 26.77 -7.97 23.51
C PRO A 212 28.06 -8.69 23.92
N CYS A 213 29.20 -8.11 23.55
CA CYS A 213 30.53 -8.56 23.95
C CYS A 213 30.70 -8.51 25.47
#